data_AF-A0A3M7FQE1-F1
#
_entry.id   AF-A0A3M7FQE1-F1
#
_cell.length_a   1.000
_cell.length_b   1.000
_cell.length_c   1.000
_cell.angle_alpha   90.00
_cell.angle_beta   90.00
_cell.angle_gamma   90.00
#
_symmetry.space_group_name_H-M   'P 1'
#
loop_
_entity.id
_entity.type
_entity.pdbx_description
1 polymer ?
#
loop_
_entity_poly.entity_id
_entity_poly.type
_entity_poly.pdbx_seq_one_letter_code
_entity_poly.pdbx_strand_id
1 'polypeptide(L)'
;MDQNSTITLNRLLTKLDSTLLQTPDPKLGSSQYERARISANLEHARTLLLTLEKQSATIRTQSQRQQVQTDLQQKRDLIKRLNGKLQELEQSAHGDDGGSDTDSDDGDESQDLLKQYAPARHDAYGGIDRGESQPSAPAPTPSSSHPPQPPSSSAATAP
;
A
#
# COMPACT_ATOMS: atom_id res chain seq x y z
N MET A 1 6.70 9.30 -16.03
CA MET A 1 6.31 7.91 -16.31
C MET A 1 6.81 7.55 -17.68
N ASP A 2 7.54 6.46 -17.80
CA ASP A 2 8.21 6.06 -19.04
C ASP A 2 7.21 5.52 -20.05
N GLN A 3 7.02 6.27 -21.13
CA GLN A 3 6.08 5.92 -22.18
C GLN A 3 6.53 4.69 -22.96
N ASN A 4 7.84 4.53 -23.17
CA ASN A 4 8.42 3.36 -23.83
C ASN A 4 8.13 2.07 -23.06
N SER A 5 8.24 2.10 -21.73
CA SER A 5 7.94 0.96 -20.85
C SER A 5 6.45 0.61 -20.91
N THR A 6 5.57 1.62 -20.93
CA THR A 6 4.12 1.44 -21.07
C THR A 6 3.74 0.79 -22.41
N ILE A 7 4.29 1.28 -23.52
CA ILE A 7 4.03 0.73 -24.87
C ILE A 7 4.54 -0.70 -24.97
N THR A 8 5.74 -0.95 -24.44
CA THR A 8 6.35 -2.29 -24.43
C THR A 8 5.50 -3.27 -23.63
N LEU A 9 5.05 -2.87 -22.44
CA LEU A 9 4.17 -3.69 -21.61
C LEU A 9 2.85 -4.01 -22.33
N ASN A 10 2.16 -3.01 -22.88
CA ASN A 10 0.90 -3.22 -23.60
C ASN A 10 1.08 -4.20 -24.77
N ARG A 11 2.10 -3.99 -25.61
CA ARG A 11 2.39 -4.88 -26.74
C ARG A 11 2.70 -6.31 -26.27
N LEU A 12 3.44 -6.45 -25.16
CA LEU A 12 3.78 -7.75 -24.60
C LEU A 12 2.53 -8.47 -24.10
N LEU A 13 1.67 -7.77 -23.35
CA LEU A 13 0.41 -8.32 -22.84
C LEU A 13 -0.55 -8.72 -23.96
N THR A 14 -0.73 -7.89 -24.99
CA THR A 14 -1.56 -8.25 -26.15
C THR A 14 -1.05 -9.51 -26.84
N LYS A 15 0.27 -9.62 -27.04
CA LYS A 15 0.85 -10.83 -27.64
C LYS A 15 0.63 -12.06 -26.77
N LEU A 16 0.86 -11.95 -25.47
CA LEU A 16 0.67 -13.07 -24.53
C LEU A 16 -0.80 -13.50 -24.47
N ASP A 17 -1.72 -12.54 -24.45
CA ASP A 17 -3.17 -12.78 -24.47
C ASP A 17 -3.62 -13.51 -25.75
N SER A 18 -3.18 -13.03 -26.92
CA SER A 18 -3.48 -13.71 -28.17
C SER A 18 -2.89 -15.12 -28.24
N THR A 19 -1.67 -15.33 -27.74
CA THR A 19 -1.00 -16.65 -27.77
C THR A 19 -1.55 -17.64 -26.74
N LEU A 20 -1.97 -17.18 -25.55
CA LEU A 20 -2.42 -18.08 -24.46
C LEU A 20 -3.94 -18.25 -24.38
N LEU A 21 -4.71 -17.19 -24.63
CA LEU A 21 -6.16 -17.19 -24.41
C LEU A 21 -6.94 -17.30 -25.73
N GLN A 22 -6.50 -16.58 -26.77
CA GLN A 22 -7.33 -16.42 -27.97
C GLN A 22 -7.03 -17.42 -29.09
N THR A 23 -5.77 -17.80 -29.25
CA THR A 23 -5.34 -18.80 -30.22
C THR A 23 -4.27 -19.68 -29.58
N PRO A 24 -4.67 -20.63 -28.71
CA PRO A 24 -3.73 -21.54 -28.07
C PRO A 24 -3.08 -22.40 -29.15
N ASP A 25 -1.82 -22.09 -29.46
CA ASP A 25 -1.05 -22.82 -30.45
C ASP A 25 -0.78 -24.24 -29.91
N PRO A 26 -1.10 -25.33 -30.63
CA PRO A 26 -0.89 -26.70 -30.15
C PRO A 26 0.59 -27.01 -29.81
N LYS A 27 1.52 -26.22 -30.35
CA LYS A 27 2.96 -26.29 -30.04
C LYS A 27 3.29 -25.80 -28.62
N LEU A 28 2.44 -24.98 -28.03
CA LEU A 28 2.62 -24.43 -26.69
C LEU A 28 2.45 -25.50 -25.60
N GLY A 29 1.53 -26.44 -25.82
CA GLY A 29 1.32 -27.59 -24.93
C GLY A 29 2.42 -28.64 -25.04
N SER A 30 3.11 -28.76 -26.18
CA SER A 30 4.10 -29.81 -26.44
C SER A 30 5.55 -29.35 -26.26
N SER A 31 5.87 -28.08 -26.55
CA SER A 31 7.23 -27.56 -26.53
C SER A 31 7.58 -26.87 -25.21
N GLN A 32 8.52 -27.46 -24.46
CA GLN A 32 9.08 -26.84 -23.25
C GLN A 32 9.74 -25.47 -23.57
N TYR A 33 10.37 -25.34 -24.74
CA TYR A 33 11.02 -24.10 -25.15
C TYR A 33 10.02 -22.94 -25.26
N GLU A 34 8.85 -23.18 -25.87
CA GLU A 34 7.83 -22.14 -25.99
C GLU A 34 7.25 -21.76 -24.63
N ARG A 35 7.05 -22.72 -23.73
CA ARG A 35 6.63 -22.44 -22.33
C ARG A 35 7.66 -21.58 -21.59
N ALA A 36 8.95 -21.93 -21.68
CA ALA A 36 10.03 -21.16 -21.08
C ALA A 36 10.16 -19.74 -21.67
N ARG A 37 9.92 -19.59 -22.98
CA ARG A 37 9.90 -18.28 -23.64
C ARG A 37 8.73 -17.42 -23.14
N ILE A 38 7.55 -18.00 -22.97
CA ILE A 38 6.39 -17.30 -22.43
C ILE A 38 6.59 -16.94 -20.97
N SER A 39 7.15 -17.84 -20.15
CA SER A 39 7.43 -17.55 -18.73
C SER A 39 8.43 -16.39 -18.58
N ALA A 40 9.50 -16.36 -19.38
CA ALA A 40 10.45 -15.25 -19.40
C ALA A 40 9.79 -13.92 -19.82
N ASN A 41 8.90 -13.95 -20.82
CA ASN A 41 8.13 -12.78 -21.24
C ASN A 41 7.18 -12.29 -20.14
N LEU A 42 6.50 -13.20 -19.43
CA LEU A 42 5.65 -12.85 -18.29
C LEU A 42 6.46 -12.20 -17.16
N GLU A 43 7.66 -12.70 -16.88
CA GLU A 43 8.53 -12.14 -15.85
C GLU A 43 9.03 -10.74 -16.20
N HIS A 44 9.40 -10.53 -17.47
CA HIS A 44 9.71 -9.21 -17.97
C HIS A 44 8.51 -8.25 -17.88
N ALA A 45 7.29 -8.73 -18.17
CA ALA A 45 6.07 -7.94 -18.00
C ALA A 45 5.84 -7.53 -16.53
N ARG A 46 6.06 -8.43 -15.57
CA ARG A 46 5.97 -8.13 -14.12
C ARG A 46 6.98 -7.06 -13.71
N THR A 47 8.21 -7.16 -14.19
CA THR A 47 9.27 -6.19 -13.90
C THR A 47 8.92 -4.79 -14.45
N LEU A 48 8.38 -4.72 -15.67
CA LEU A 48 7.88 -3.47 -16.25
C LEU A 48 6.71 -2.90 -15.46
N LEU A 49 5.76 -3.74 -15.03
CA LEU A 49 4.61 -3.32 -14.24
C LEU A 49 5.05 -2.70 -12.91
N LEU A 50 5.93 -3.37 -12.16
CA LEU A 50 6.48 -2.86 -10.90
C LEU A 50 7.19 -1.50 -11.08
N THR A 51 7.95 -1.36 -12.16
CA THR A 51 8.64 -0.10 -12.49
C THR A 51 7.64 1.02 -12.77
N LEU A 52 6.58 0.73 -13.53
CA LEU A 52 5.52 1.68 -13.85
C LEU A 52 4.69 2.04 -12.61
N GLU A 53 4.40 1.10 -11.72
CA GLU A 53 3.73 1.36 -10.43
C GLU A 53 4.54 2.34 -9.59
N LYS A 54 5.85 2.10 -9.43
CA LYS A 54 6.75 3.02 -8.71
C LYS A 54 6.76 4.42 -9.32
N GLN A 55 6.75 4.52 -10.65
CA GLN A 55 6.71 5.80 -11.34
C GLN A 55 5.34 6.48 -11.26
N SER A 56 4.26 5.73 -11.18
CA SER A 56 2.91 6.29 -11.02
C SER A 56 2.75 7.01 -9.68
N ALA A 57 3.47 6.55 -8.65
CA ALA A 57 3.50 7.18 -7.33
C ALA A 57 4.04 8.62 -7.37
N THR A 58 4.89 8.97 -8.35
CA THR A 58 5.47 10.32 -8.46
C THR A 58 4.58 11.31 -9.21
N ILE A 59 3.45 10.87 -9.79
CA ILE A 59 2.49 11.77 -10.46
C ILE A 59 1.95 12.76 -9.43
N ARG A 60 1.78 14.05 -9.77
CA ARG A 60 1.26 15.05 -8.81
C ARG A 60 -0.26 15.11 -8.83
N THR A 61 -0.85 15.04 -10.02
CA THR A 61 -2.29 15.12 -10.24
C THR A 61 -2.99 13.87 -9.74
N GLN A 62 -3.87 14.00 -8.74
CA GLN A 62 -4.58 12.87 -8.11
C GLN A 62 -5.45 12.10 -9.10
N SER A 63 -6.25 12.79 -9.92
CA SER A 63 -7.12 12.15 -10.92
C SER A 63 -6.31 11.31 -11.93
N GLN A 64 -5.23 11.88 -12.46
CA GLN A 64 -4.32 11.16 -13.37
C GLN A 64 -3.67 9.95 -12.70
N ARG A 65 -3.24 10.08 -11.43
CA ARG A 65 -2.68 8.97 -10.66
C ARG A 65 -3.68 7.83 -10.49
N GLN A 66 -4.93 8.15 -10.12
CA GLN A 66 -5.98 7.13 -9.97
C GLN A 66 -6.25 6.41 -11.29
N GLN A 67 -6.37 7.15 -12.40
CA GLN A 67 -6.57 6.55 -13.72
C GLN A 67 -5.43 5.58 -14.09
N VAL A 68 -4.18 5.99 -13.85
CA VAL A 68 -3.01 5.14 -14.09
C VAL A 68 -3.00 3.92 -13.16
N GLN A 69 -3.33 4.09 -11.88
CA GLN A 69 -3.40 2.95 -10.94
C GLN A 69 -4.47 1.94 -11.35
N THR A 70 -5.64 2.39 -11.78
CA THR A 70 -6.70 1.50 -12.30
C THR A 70 -6.23 0.73 -13.53
N ASP A 71 -5.57 1.38 -14.48
CA ASP A 71 -5.01 0.72 -15.66
C ASP A 71 -3.92 -0.30 -15.31
N LEU A 72 -2.99 0.05 -14.41
CA LEU A 72 -1.96 -0.86 -13.93
C LEU A 72 -2.56 -2.06 -13.17
N GLN A 73 -3.62 -1.83 -12.39
CA GLN A 73 -4.34 -2.88 -11.68
C GLN A 73 -4.98 -3.87 -12.67
N GLN A 74 -5.65 -3.38 -13.72
CA GLN A 74 -6.20 -4.23 -14.78
C GLN A 74 -5.11 -5.07 -15.47
N LYS A 75 -3.94 -4.48 -15.72
CA LYS A 75 -2.79 -5.19 -16.30
C LYS A 75 -2.24 -6.26 -15.36
N ARG A 76 -2.20 -5.99 -14.06
CA ARG A 76 -1.80 -6.96 -13.03
C ARG A 76 -2.73 -8.17 -13.04
N ASP A 77 -4.03 -7.94 -13.09
CA ASP A 77 -5.03 -9.01 -13.12
C ASP A 77 -4.96 -9.82 -14.43
N LEU A 78 -4.65 -9.17 -15.56
CA LEU A 78 -4.37 -9.86 -16.82
C LEU A 78 -3.12 -10.77 -16.72
N ILE A 79 -2.01 -10.27 -16.17
CA ILE A 79 -0.78 -11.07 -15.97
C ILE A 79 -1.06 -12.29 -15.10
N LYS A 80 -1.85 -12.14 -14.02
CA LYS A 80 -2.26 -13.26 -13.16
C LYS A 80 -3.02 -14.34 -13.94
N ARG A 81 -4.02 -13.93 -14.74
CA ARG A 81 -4.78 -14.87 -15.58
C ARG A 81 -3.89 -15.58 -16.60
N LEU A 82 -2.98 -14.86 -17.26
CA LEU A 82 -2.03 -15.44 -18.21
C LEU A 82 -1.10 -16.45 -17.55
N ASN A 83 -0.64 -16.15 -16.34
CA ASN A 83 0.23 -17.06 -15.58
C ASN A 83 -0.51 -18.33 -15.15
N GLY A 84 -1.76 -18.21 -14.67
CA GLY A 84 -2.59 -19.37 -14.35
C GLY A 84 -2.80 -20.27 -15.57
N LYS A 85 -3.07 -19.69 -16.75
CA LYS A 85 -3.21 -20.47 -17.98
C LYS A 85 -1.91 -21.16 -18.41
N LEU A 86 -0.77 -20.51 -18.23
CA LEU A 86 0.53 -21.12 -18.50
C LEU A 86 0.79 -22.31 -17.56
N GLN A 87 0.48 -22.17 -16.26
CA GLN A 87 0.63 -23.27 -15.30
C GLN A 87 -0.29 -24.44 -15.62
N GLU A 88 -1.53 -24.19 -16.03
CA GLU A 88 -2.46 -25.24 -16.50
C GLU A 88 -1.89 -26.02 -17.69
N LEU A 89 -1.25 -25.31 -18.64
CA LEU A 89 -0.57 -25.94 -19.78
C LEU A 89 0.67 -26.74 -19.37
N GLU A 90 1.45 -26.25 -18.40
CA GLU A 90 2.59 -26.97 -17.84
C GLU A 90 2.15 -28.25 -17.14
N GLN A 91 1.11 -28.18 -16.32
CA GLN A 91 0.50 -29.32 -15.64
C GLN A 91 -0.06 -30.32 -16.65
N SER A 92 -0.78 -29.87 -17.67
CA SER A 92 -1.32 -30.75 -18.74
C SER A 92 -0.21 -31.44 -19.54
N ALA A 93 0.96 -30.79 -19.68
CA ALA A 93 2.10 -31.37 -20.38
C ALA A 93 2.90 -32.38 -19.54
N HIS A 94 2.79 -32.33 -18.21
CA HIS A 94 3.47 -33.26 -17.29
C HIS A 94 2.50 -34.28 -16.67
N GLY A 95 1.19 -34.08 -16.81
CA GLY A 95 0.11 -34.78 -16.12
C GLY A 95 -0.40 -36.05 -16.80
N ASP A 96 0.49 -36.89 -17.34
CA ASP A 96 0.24 -38.34 -17.38
C ASP A 96 0.70 -39.02 -16.08
N ASP A 97 1.31 -38.29 -15.13
CA ASP A 97 1.71 -38.84 -13.84
C ASP A 97 1.50 -37.86 -12.68
N GLY A 98 0.57 -38.21 -11.78
CA GLY A 98 0.57 -37.74 -10.38
C GLY A 98 -0.10 -36.40 -10.09
N GLY A 99 -1.37 -36.45 -9.66
CA GLY A 99 -2.08 -35.30 -9.09
C GLY A 99 -1.35 -34.68 -7.90
N SER A 100 -1.31 -33.36 -7.87
CA SER A 100 -0.87 -32.59 -6.70
C SER A 100 -1.77 -31.38 -6.54
N ASP A 101 -2.71 -31.55 -5.61
CA ASP A 101 -3.20 -30.57 -4.65
C ASP A 101 -2.94 -29.08 -4.99
N THR A 102 -3.94 -28.45 -5.60
CA THR A 102 -4.00 -26.99 -5.69
C THR A 102 -4.59 -26.47 -4.39
N ASP A 103 -3.73 -26.32 -3.38
CA ASP A 103 -4.02 -25.52 -2.19
C ASP A 103 -4.12 -24.05 -2.64
N SER A 104 -5.34 -23.64 -3.00
CA SER A 104 -5.70 -22.25 -3.22
C SER A 104 -5.78 -21.55 -1.86
N ASP A 105 -4.62 -21.23 -1.30
CA ASP A 105 -4.46 -20.24 -0.25
C ASP A 105 -4.53 -18.84 -0.88
N ASP A 106 -5.75 -18.39 -1.19
CA ASP A 106 -6.04 -16.98 -1.51
C ASP A 106 -6.14 -16.22 -0.17
N GLY A 107 -4.98 -15.98 0.42
CA GLY A 107 -4.81 -15.19 1.64
C GLY A 107 -5.28 -13.76 1.44
N ASP A 108 -6.51 -13.48 1.86
CA ASP A 108 -7.09 -12.14 2.09
C ASP A 108 -6.43 -11.43 3.29
N GLU A 109 -5.10 -11.51 3.43
CA GLU A 109 -4.35 -11.00 4.59
C GLU A 109 -3.93 -9.52 4.45
N SER A 110 -4.20 -8.89 3.30
CA SER A 110 -3.80 -7.50 3.05
C SER A 110 -4.69 -6.44 3.71
N GLN A 111 -5.92 -6.78 4.14
CA GLN A 111 -6.81 -5.84 4.81
C GLN A 111 -6.63 -5.75 6.33
N ASP A 112 -5.98 -6.75 6.95
CA ASP A 112 -5.79 -6.77 8.41
C ASP A 112 -4.48 -6.10 8.84
N LEU A 113 -3.42 -6.19 8.02
CA LEU A 113 -2.14 -5.52 8.25
C LEU A 113 -2.26 -3.99 8.32
N LEU A 114 -3.20 -3.37 7.59
CA LEU A 114 -3.42 -1.92 7.66
C LEU A 114 -4.05 -1.47 8.99
N LYS A 115 -4.77 -2.36 9.68
CA LYS A 115 -5.39 -2.05 11.00
C LYS A 115 -4.38 -2.16 12.14
N GLN A 116 -3.34 -2.98 11.97
CA GLN A 116 -2.26 -3.16 12.97
C GLN A 116 -1.37 -1.92 13.16
N TYR A 117 -1.25 -1.05 12.15
CA TYR A 117 -0.36 0.12 12.21
C TYR A 117 -1.05 1.44 12.61
N ALA A 118 -2.36 1.43 12.84
CA ALA A 118 -3.04 2.60 13.37
C ALA A 118 -2.85 2.65 14.90
N PRO A 119 -2.26 3.72 15.47
CA PRO A 119 -2.21 3.86 16.92
C PRO A 119 -3.63 3.97 17.47
N ALA A 120 -4.07 2.96 18.21
CA ALA A 120 -5.32 2.98 18.95
C ALA A 120 -5.24 4.07 20.04
N ARG A 121 -5.70 5.28 19.73
CA ARG A 121 -5.90 6.33 20.75
C ARG A 121 -7.34 6.20 21.25
N HIS A 122 -7.53 5.47 22.35
CA HIS A 122 -8.85 5.29 22.97
C HIS A 122 -9.18 6.37 24.03
N ASP A 123 -8.30 7.36 24.21
CA ASP A 123 -8.36 8.33 25.30
C ASP A 123 -8.27 9.77 24.76
N ALA A 124 -9.06 10.05 23.72
CA ALA A 124 -9.31 11.43 23.24
C ALA A 124 -10.66 12.00 23.71
N TYR A 125 -11.19 11.50 24.84
CA TYR A 125 -12.32 12.09 25.57
C TYR A 125 -11.85 12.67 26.92
N GLY A 126 -10.75 13.43 26.88
CA GLY A 126 -10.33 14.29 27.99
C GLY A 126 -10.27 15.72 27.46
N GLY A 127 -11.37 16.46 27.63
CA GLY A 127 -11.44 17.87 27.27
C GLY A 127 -10.25 18.62 27.84
N ILE A 128 -9.67 19.52 27.04
CA ILE A 128 -8.70 20.51 27.50
C ILE A 128 -9.41 21.55 28.39
N ASP A 129 -9.84 21.11 29.58
CA ASP A 129 -10.33 21.99 30.63
C ASP A 129 -9.10 22.53 31.38
N ARG A 130 -8.56 23.64 30.86
CA ARG A 130 -7.49 24.39 31.51
C ARG A 130 -8.11 25.12 32.70
N GLY A 131 -8.33 24.35 33.78
CA GLY A 131 -8.90 24.79 35.03
C GLY A 131 -8.10 25.93 35.65
N GLU A 132 -8.71 27.11 35.64
CA GLU A 132 -8.41 28.20 36.55
C GLU A 132 -9.11 27.93 37.89
N SER A 133 -8.47 28.38 38.98
CA SER A 133 -8.96 28.64 40.33
C SER A 133 -8.86 27.56 41.44
N GLN A 134 -8.16 28.00 42.50
CA GLN A 134 -7.83 27.46 43.82
C GLN A 134 -9.05 27.41 44.78
N PRO A 135 -9.09 26.52 45.80
CA PRO A 135 -9.12 26.99 47.21
C PRO A 135 -8.47 26.08 48.30
N SER A 136 -8.24 26.70 49.47
CA SER A 136 -7.71 26.38 50.84
C SER A 136 -8.11 25.03 51.51
N ALA A 137 -7.53 24.43 52.58
CA ALA A 137 -6.69 24.74 53.78
C ALA A 137 -6.18 23.40 54.45
N PRO A 138 -5.60 23.25 55.68
CA PRO A 138 -4.92 24.14 56.67
C PRO A 138 -3.49 23.65 57.14
N ALA A 139 -2.85 24.39 58.07
CA ALA A 139 -1.42 24.42 58.49
C ALA A 139 -0.87 23.24 59.35
N PRO A 140 0.47 23.18 59.65
CA PRO A 140 1.03 23.91 60.81
C PRO A 140 2.42 24.59 60.60
N THR A 141 2.67 25.66 61.37
CA THR A 141 3.91 26.46 61.50
C THR A 141 4.98 25.72 62.36
N PRO A 142 6.30 26.07 62.39
CA PRO A 142 6.76 27.34 62.99
C PRO A 142 8.09 27.95 62.46
N SER A 143 8.36 29.14 62.99
CA SER A 143 9.68 29.76 63.24
C SER A 143 10.24 30.77 62.21
N SER A 144 10.04 32.03 62.62
CA SER A 144 11.10 33.04 62.84
C SER A 144 11.24 34.18 61.84
N SER A 145 10.72 35.33 62.30
CA SER A 145 11.33 36.68 62.28
C SER A 145 11.60 37.38 60.94
N HIS A 146 10.57 38.09 60.45
CA HIS A 146 10.42 39.57 60.36
C HIS A 146 11.71 40.47 60.30
N PRO A 147 11.62 41.75 59.83
CA PRO A 147 11.51 42.33 58.46
C PRO A 147 12.62 43.45 58.28
N PRO A 148 12.59 44.50 57.39
CA PRO A 148 11.53 45.52 57.20
C PRO A 148 11.21 45.95 55.74
N GLN A 149 10.09 46.65 55.59
CA GLN A 149 9.55 47.40 54.42
C GLN A 149 10.36 48.71 54.15
N PRO A 150 9.93 49.75 53.36
CA PRO A 150 8.80 50.02 52.41
C PRO A 150 9.26 50.80 51.13
N PRO A 151 8.49 51.68 50.40
CA PRO A 151 7.05 51.80 50.12
C PRO A 151 6.66 51.85 48.61
N SER A 152 5.39 51.54 48.37
CA SER A 152 4.38 52.17 47.50
C SER A 152 4.76 53.24 46.46
N SER A 153 4.25 53.08 45.23
CA SER A 153 3.50 54.15 44.54
C SER A 153 2.35 53.54 43.72
N SER A 154 1.15 53.91 44.15
CA SER A 154 -0.15 53.61 43.54
C SER A 154 -0.54 54.74 42.56
N ALA A 155 -1.42 54.42 41.60
CA ALA A 155 -2.54 55.24 41.08
C ALA A 155 -2.23 56.70 40.63
N ALA A 156 -2.52 57.17 39.41
CA ALA A 156 -3.78 57.23 38.65
C ALA A 156 -4.04 58.72 38.29
N THR A 157 -4.88 58.93 37.27
CA THR A 157 -5.79 60.08 37.12
C THR A 157 -5.29 61.32 36.33
N ALA A 158 -6.02 61.59 35.24
CA ALA A 158 -6.12 62.80 34.42
C ALA A 158 -6.74 63.98 35.23
N PRO A 159 -6.89 65.22 34.73
CA PRO A 159 -7.38 65.62 33.41
C PRO A 159 -6.38 66.43 32.55
#